data_AF-A0A9D5HLD3-F1
#
_entry.id   AF-A0A9D5HLD3-F1
#
_cell.length_a   1.000
_cell.length_b   1.000
_cell.length_c   1.000
_cell.angle_alpha   90.00
_cell.angle_beta   90.00
_cell.angle_gamma   90.00
#
_symmetry.space_group_name_H-M   'P 1'
#
loop_
_entity.id
_entity.type
_entity.pdbx_description
1 polymer ?
#
loop_
_entity_poly.entity_id
_entity_poly.type
_entity_poly.pdbx_seq_one_letter_code
_entity_poly.pdbx_strand_id
1 'polypeptide(L)'
;MAACCTMLILFIAFLYLHNTAIADLAIPTNSHTINQWLLDNTNPMRVELDAELAEAERNTIVITVNKYGKGDFRNVTDAINSIPVGNKVRTIIKIAPGIYHEKLLIDSSKRFVTFYGDPNSMPRISFNGTAKFYTTYNSATVAVNSDYFMASNIIFENTAPRPTPRMEGAQAVAMRISGQKAAFYNCRFYGYQDTLLDDSGNHFFKDCFIRGSTDFIFGKAQSIYLNCELRSDAIGFGVITAHGRDHKGLDTGFVFAHCVVNGGGNLFLGRAWRSRSRVVFAYTYLPSNLNPKGWDDMGFPWHQRTVFYGEYKCMGPGAVTNQRVNYSRVLTDRQARHFLDLNFIHASTWLLPPPKL
;
A
#
# COMPACT_ATOMS: atom_id res chain seq x y z
N MET A 1 40.45 52.86 35.70
CA MET A 1 40.24 51.83 36.73
C MET A 1 38.90 51.16 36.45
N ALA A 2 38.96 49.95 35.90
CA ALA A 2 37.81 49.13 35.55
C ALA A 2 37.77 47.91 36.49
N ALA A 3 36.60 47.59 37.03
CA ALA A 3 36.28 46.31 37.66
C ALA A 3 34.76 46.14 37.53
N CYS A 4 34.28 45.47 36.48
CA CYS A 4 34.06 44.02 36.41
C CYS A 4 32.90 43.56 37.31
N CYS A 5 31.68 43.67 36.77
CA CYS A 5 30.48 43.03 37.29
C CYS A 5 30.23 41.79 36.42
N THR A 6 30.60 40.61 36.91
CA THR A 6 30.47 39.35 36.18
C THR A 6 29.10 38.75 36.46
N MET A 7 28.18 38.86 35.50
CA MET A 7 26.89 38.18 35.55
C MET A 7 27.10 36.73 35.09
N LEU A 8 27.04 35.78 36.02
CA LEU A 8 27.15 34.36 35.74
C LEU A 8 25.80 33.85 35.21
N ILE A 9 25.65 33.77 33.88
CA ILE A 9 24.49 33.12 33.25
C ILE A 9 24.78 31.61 33.23
N LEU A 10 24.12 30.86 34.12
CA LEU A 10 24.08 29.40 34.05
C LEU A 10 23.31 28.98 32.78
N PHE A 11 24.03 28.54 31.75
CA PHE A 11 23.44 27.73 30.68
C PHE A 11 23.19 26.33 31.22
N ILE A 12 21.95 26.03 31.61
CA ILE A 12 21.49 24.66 31.82
C ILE A 12 21.34 24.04 30.43
N ALA A 13 22.37 23.32 29.99
CA ALA A 13 22.25 22.42 28.85
C ALA A 13 21.31 21.27 29.25
N PHE A 14 20.06 21.33 28.80
CA PHE A 14 19.20 20.15 28.78
C PHE A 14 19.78 19.14 27.78
N LEU A 15 20.65 18.27 28.28
CA LEU A 15 20.96 17.01 27.63
C LEU A 15 19.67 16.18 27.61
N TYR A 16 18.91 16.27 26.52
CA TYR A 16 17.95 15.24 26.19
C TYR A 16 18.73 13.95 25.99
N LEU A 17 18.75 13.11 27.01
CA LEU A 17 19.03 11.69 26.85
C LEU A 17 18.01 11.16 25.84
N HIS A 18 18.42 11.06 24.58
CA HIS A 18 17.75 10.18 23.64
C HIS A 18 17.91 8.78 24.20
N ASN A 19 16.87 8.33 24.89
CA ASN A 19 16.69 6.93 25.21
C ASN A 19 16.53 6.23 23.86
N THR A 20 17.64 5.77 23.28
CA THR A 20 17.63 4.92 22.09
C THR A 20 17.12 3.55 22.51
N ALA A 21 15.83 3.48 22.87
CA ALA A 21 15.12 2.23 22.81
C ALA A 21 15.25 1.76 21.36
N ILE A 22 15.91 0.61 21.16
CA ILE A 22 15.97 -0.03 19.84
C ILE A 22 14.53 -0.12 19.36
N ALA A 23 14.22 0.52 18.23
CA ALA A 23 12.90 0.50 17.64
C ALA A 23 12.47 -0.97 17.46
N ASP A 24 11.41 -1.40 18.14
CA ASP A 24 10.81 -2.71 17.89
C ASP A 24 9.96 -2.60 16.63
N LEU A 25 10.62 -2.85 15.50
CA LEU A 25 10.03 -2.77 14.17
C LEU A 25 9.22 -4.02 13.80
N ALA A 26 9.18 -5.03 14.68
CA ALA A 26 8.36 -6.21 14.46
C ALA A 26 6.87 -5.87 14.59
N ILE A 27 6.06 -6.34 13.62
CA ILE A 27 4.60 -6.16 13.68
C ILE A 27 4.05 -6.90 14.90
N PRO A 28 3.34 -6.22 15.83
CA PRO A 28 2.83 -6.84 17.04
C PRO A 28 1.87 -7.99 16.76
N THR A 29 1.89 -8.98 17.64
CA THR A 29 0.94 -10.11 17.59
C THR A 29 -0.47 -9.70 18.04
N ASN A 30 -0.57 -8.72 18.94
CA ASN A 30 -1.84 -8.17 19.42
C ASN A 30 -2.31 -7.04 18.49
N SER A 31 -3.48 -7.22 17.86
CA SER A 31 -4.02 -6.22 16.94
C SER A 31 -4.37 -4.89 17.63
N HIS A 32 -4.72 -4.92 18.92
CA HIS A 32 -5.07 -3.71 19.67
C HIS A 32 -3.90 -2.74 19.86
N THR A 33 -2.66 -3.22 19.78
CA THR A 33 -1.46 -2.38 19.96
C THR A 33 -0.93 -1.81 18.65
N ILE A 34 -1.46 -2.22 17.49
CA ILE A 34 -0.92 -1.85 16.16
C ILE A 34 -0.87 -0.33 15.96
N ASN A 35 -1.94 0.38 16.32
CA ASN A 35 -1.99 1.82 16.08
C ASN A 35 -0.94 2.58 16.89
N GLN A 36 -0.79 2.22 18.18
CA GLN A 36 0.22 2.83 19.04
C GLN A 36 1.64 2.46 18.57
N TRP A 37 1.88 1.18 18.28
CA TRP A 37 3.15 0.69 17.75
C TRP A 37 3.56 1.39 16.46
N LEU A 38 2.63 1.58 15.52
CA LEU A 38 2.92 2.25 14.25
C LEU A 38 3.27 3.73 14.50
N LEU A 39 2.53 4.42 15.37
CA LEU A 39 2.83 5.79 15.75
C LEU A 39 4.22 5.91 16.38
N ASP A 40 4.60 4.98 17.26
CA ASP A 40 5.91 5.00 17.91
C ASP A 40 7.07 4.80 16.92
N ASN A 41 6.86 4.02 15.86
CA ASN A 41 7.86 3.68 14.84
C ASN A 41 7.84 4.58 13.58
N THR A 42 6.89 5.50 13.45
CA THR A 42 6.76 6.41 12.29
C THR A 42 6.73 7.88 12.67
N ASN A 43 6.83 8.21 13.96
CA ASN A 43 6.85 9.58 14.43
C ASN A 43 8.13 10.30 13.96
N PRO A 44 8.03 11.37 13.14
CA PRO A 44 9.20 12.08 12.61
C PRO A 44 10.09 12.69 13.69
N MET A 45 9.58 12.89 14.92
CA MET A 45 10.38 13.36 16.06
C MET A 45 11.25 12.27 16.71
N ARG A 46 11.06 11.01 16.30
CA ARG A 46 11.71 9.83 16.90
C ARG A 46 12.49 8.98 15.90
N VAL A 47 12.36 9.26 14.60
CA VAL A 47 13.02 8.48 13.54
C VAL A 47 13.91 9.38 12.68
N GLU A 48 15.00 8.81 12.20
CA GLU A 48 15.88 9.49 11.24
C GLU A 48 15.35 9.24 9.83
N LEU A 49 14.75 10.27 9.23
CA LEU A 49 14.22 10.21 7.87
C LEU A 49 15.33 10.33 6.83
N ASP A 50 15.07 9.83 5.62
CA ASP A 50 15.89 10.15 4.45
C ASP A 50 16.03 11.68 4.33
N ALA A 51 17.25 12.17 4.08
CA ALA A 51 17.54 13.60 4.13
C ALA A 51 16.64 14.44 3.20
N GLU A 52 16.30 13.89 2.02
CA GLU A 52 15.40 14.52 1.06
C GLU A 52 13.94 14.57 1.52
N LEU A 53 13.47 13.54 2.24
CA LEU A 53 12.14 13.54 2.84
C LEU A 53 12.08 14.52 4.00
N ALA A 54 13.10 14.52 4.87
CA ALA A 54 13.21 15.47 5.96
C ALA A 54 13.15 16.93 5.46
N GLU A 55 13.83 17.24 4.36
CA GLU A 55 13.74 18.56 3.70
C GLU A 55 12.33 18.83 3.15
N ALA A 56 11.74 17.86 2.45
CA ALA A 56 10.42 18.03 1.86
C ALA A 56 9.33 18.32 2.91
N GLU A 57 9.43 17.73 4.11
CA GLU A 57 8.48 17.95 5.20
C GLU A 57 8.67 19.29 5.95
N ARG A 58 9.77 20.04 5.73
CA ARG A 58 9.99 21.32 6.45
C ARG A 58 9.01 22.41 6.09
N ASN A 59 8.58 22.47 4.82
CA ASN A 59 7.79 23.58 4.27
C ASN A 59 6.59 23.09 3.46
N THR A 60 5.71 22.29 4.06
CA THR A 60 4.55 21.71 3.38
C THR A 60 3.66 22.76 2.68
N ILE A 61 3.34 22.52 1.41
CA ILE A 61 2.37 23.28 0.63
C ILE A 61 1.04 22.52 0.63
N VAL A 62 -0.06 23.22 0.85
CA VAL A 62 -1.41 22.67 0.73
C VAL A 62 -2.13 23.36 -0.42
N ILE A 63 -2.59 22.58 -1.39
CA ILE A 63 -3.48 23.04 -2.47
C ILE A 63 -4.83 22.32 -2.36
N THR A 64 -5.91 23.01 -2.70
CA THR A 64 -7.27 22.52 -2.53
C THR A 64 -7.95 22.26 -3.87
N VAL A 65 -8.62 21.11 -3.98
CA VAL A 65 -9.43 20.76 -5.15
C VAL A 65 -10.89 20.69 -4.73
N ASN A 66 -11.75 21.45 -5.41
CA ASN A 66 -13.19 21.35 -5.22
C ASN A 66 -13.91 21.52 -6.57
N LYS A 67 -14.52 20.43 -7.05
CA LYS A 67 -15.24 20.43 -8.34
C LYS A 67 -16.44 21.37 -8.41
N TYR A 68 -16.96 21.82 -7.27
CA TYR A 68 -18.05 22.79 -7.18
C TYR A 68 -17.56 24.24 -7.01
N GLY A 69 -16.24 24.47 -7.07
CA GLY A 69 -15.60 25.77 -6.84
C GLY A 69 -15.14 25.98 -5.39
N LYS A 70 -14.56 27.15 -5.10
CA LYS A 70 -13.99 27.54 -3.78
C LYS A 70 -12.68 26.85 -3.37
N GLY A 71 -12.13 25.94 -4.19
CA GLY A 71 -10.75 25.47 -4.06
C GLY A 71 -9.83 26.19 -5.05
N ASP A 72 -8.53 25.97 -4.92
CA ASP A 72 -7.50 26.46 -5.85
C ASP A 72 -7.72 25.89 -7.26
N PHE A 73 -8.19 24.64 -7.34
CA PHE A 73 -8.50 23.93 -8.59
C PHE A 73 -9.89 23.29 -8.55
N ARG A 74 -10.47 23.06 -9.74
CA ARG A 74 -11.76 22.35 -9.90
C ARG A 74 -11.59 20.85 -10.15
N ASN A 75 -10.45 20.42 -10.65
CA ASN A 75 -10.16 19.02 -10.96
C ASN A 75 -8.77 18.65 -10.42
N VAL A 76 -8.52 17.35 -10.28
CA VAL A 76 -7.29 16.85 -9.67
C VAL A 76 -6.12 16.96 -10.66
N THR A 77 -6.38 16.84 -11.97
CA THR A 77 -5.37 16.96 -13.03
C THR A 77 -4.65 18.31 -12.99
N ASP A 78 -5.38 19.42 -12.89
CA ASP A 78 -4.83 20.77 -12.84
C ASP A 78 -4.01 21.00 -11.57
N ALA A 79 -4.48 20.45 -10.44
CA ALA A 79 -3.72 20.50 -9.19
C ALA A 79 -2.39 19.76 -9.30
N ILE A 80 -2.37 18.56 -9.90
CA ILE A 80 -1.13 17.83 -10.18
C ILE A 80 -0.21 18.62 -11.12
N ASN A 81 -0.78 19.24 -12.17
CA ASN A 81 -0.02 20.00 -13.16
C ASN A 81 0.58 21.29 -12.59
N SER A 82 0.02 21.84 -11.52
CA SER A 82 0.58 23.00 -10.82
C SER A 82 1.87 22.69 -10.04
N ILE A 83 2.14 21.41 -9.77
CA ILE A 83 3.34 20.99 -9.04
C ILE A 83 4.54 21.05 -9.98
N PRO A 84 5.62 21.76 -9.59
CA PRO A 84 6.78 21.94 -10.46
C PRO A 84 7.52 20.61 -10.70
N VAL A 85 8.10 20.49 -11.89
CA VAL A 85 9.07 19.44 -12.21
C VAL A 85 10.26 19.54 -11.25
N GLY A 86 10.69 18.41 -10.69
CA GLY A 86 11.76 18.36 -9.70
C GLY A 86 11.32 18.83 -8.31
N ASN A 87 10.04 18.70 -7.98
CA ASN A 87 9.48 19.09 -6.68
C ASN A 87 10.30 18.52 -5.51
N LYS A 88 10.67 19.39 -4.57
CA LYS A 88 11.44 19.06 -3.36
C LYS A 88 10.66 19.29 -2.07
N VAL A 89 9.41 19.69 -2.17
CA VAL A 89 8.58 20.11 -1.04
C VAL A 89 7.35 19.21 -0.96
N ARG A 90 6.94 18.82 0.25
CA ARG A 90 5.69 18.08 0.43
C ARG A 90 4.53 18.93 -0.08
N THR A 91 3.87 18.48 -1.14
CA THR A 91 2.67 19.13 -1.68
C THR A 91 1.46 18.26 -1.41
N ILE A 92 0.60 18.72 -0.50
CA ILE A 92 -0.66 18.07 -0.15
C ILE A 92 -1.77 18.63 -1.02
N ILE A 93 -2.37 17.76 -1.84
CA ILE A 93 -3.60 18.02 -2.58
C ILE A 93 -4.77 17.60 -1.69
N LYS A 94 -5.41 18.57 -1.05
CA LYS A 94 -6.63 18.38 -0.25
C LYS A 94 -7.84 18.36 -1.17
N ILE A 95 -8.40 17.18 -1.39
CA ILE A 95 -9.47 16.94 -2.37
C ILE A 95 -10.81 16.92 -1.63
N ALA A 96 -11.68 17.88 -1.95
CA ALA A 96 -13.01 17.99 -1.37
C ALA A 96 -13.93 16.84 -1.84
N PRO A 97 -14.97 16.49 -1.07
CA PRO A 97 -15.88 15.41 -1.39
C PRO A 97 -16.49 15.54 -2.79
N GLY A 98 -16.57 14.41 -3.50
CA GLY A 98 -17.13 14.37 -4.85
C GLY A 98 -16.58 13.21 -5.67
N ILE A 99 -17.19 13.00 -6.84
CA ILE A 99 -16.72 12.04 -7.85
C ILE A 99 -15.96 12.83 -8.94
N TYR A 100 -14.68 12.52 -9.09
CA TYR A 100 -13.76 13.08 -10.07
C TYR A 100 -13.52 12.02 -11.14
N HIS A 101 -14.20 12.18 -12.28
CA HIS A 101 -14.05 11.25 -13.40
C HIS A 101 -12.82 11.65 -14.23
N GLU A 102 -11.64 11.21 -13.80
CA GLU A 102 -10.36 11.63 -14.33
C GLU A 102 -9.41 10.44 -14.41
N LYS A 103 -8.59 10.41 -15.46
CA LYS A 103 -7.44 9.50 -15.57
C LYS A 103 -6.18 10.26 -15.18
N LEU A 104 -5.56 9.90 -14.06
CA LEU A 104 -4.48 10.67 -13.46
C LEU A 104 -3.12 9.99 -13.63
N LEU A 105 -2.08 10.80 -13.89
CA LEU A 105 -0.68 10.40 -13.84
C LEU A 105 0.09 11.36 -12.94
N ILE A 106 0.68 10.83 -11.87
CA ILE A 106 1.71 11.52 -11.10
C ILE A 106 3.04 10.95 -11.57
N ASP A 107 3.67 11.65 -12.51
CA ASP A 107 4.93 11.22 -13.10
C ASP A 107 6.12 11.33 -12.11
N SER A 108 7.24 10.69 -12.44
CA SER A 108 8.41 10.59 -11.54
C SER A 108 9.09 11.92 -11.26
N SER A 109 8.80 12.99 -12.00
CA SER A 109 9.37 14.31 -11.75
C SER A 109 8.68 15.07 -10.60
N LYS A 110 7.51 14.61 -10.14
CA LYS A 110 6.69 15.27 -9.12
C LYS A 110 6.71 14.50 -7.80
N ARG A 111 7.85 14.47 -7.11
CA ARG A 111 8.06 13.74 -5.84
C ARG A 111 7.30 14.39 -4.67
N PHE A 112 7.12 13.65 -3.57
CA PHE A 112 6.54 14.16 -2.31
C PHE A 112 5.10 14.69 -2.44
N VAL A 113 4.26 14.02 -3.25
CA VAL A 113 2.85 14.40 -3.42
C VAL A 113 1.97 13.61 -2.46
N THR A 114 1.03 14.29 -1.80
CA THR A 114 0.04 13.65 -0.94
C THR A 114 -1.38 13.94 -1.42
N PHE A 115 -2.21 12.93 -1.59
CA PHE A 115 -3.65 13.11 -1.72
C PHE A 115 -4.32 12.98 -0.36
N TYR A 116 -5.14 13.95 0.01
CA TYR A 116 -5.79 14.01 1.32
C TYR A 116 -7.29 14.28 1.19
N GLY A 117 -8.11 13.34 1.65
CA GLY A 117 -9.56 13.46 1.72
C GLY A 117 -10.09 13.51 3.15
N ASP A 118 -11.37 13.85 3.29
CA ASP A 118 -12.11 13.69 4.55
C ASP A 118 -12.50 12.21 4.74
N PRO A 119 -12.14 11.55 5.86
CA PRO A 119 -12.52 10.16 6.12
C PRO A 119 -14.04 9.92 6.15
N ASN A 120 -14.84 10.92 6.51
CA ASN A 120 -16.30 10.81 6.58
C ASN A 120 -16.97 11.04 5.22
N SER A 121 -16.23 11.59 4.26
CA SER A 121 -16.76 11.99 2.95
C SER A 121 -15.68 11.88 1.86
N MET A 122 -15.05 10.71 1.77
CA MET A 122 -13.90 10.50 0.90
C MET A 122 -14.18 10.86 -0.57
N PRO A 123 -13.31 11.66 -1.21
CA PRO A 123 -13.40 11.88 -2.65
C PRO A 123 -13.12 10.58 -3.42
N ARG A 124 -13.81 10.44 -4.55
CA ARG A 124 -13.70 9.28 -5.44
C ARG A 124 -13.11 9.70 -6.76
N ILE A 125 -11.97 9.13 -7.10
CA ILE A 125 -11.34 9.28 -8.41
C ILE A 125 -11.69 8.03 -9.23
N SER A 126 -12.39 8.22 -10.34
CA SER A 126 -12.91 7.13 -11.15
C SER A 126 -12.60 7.28 -12.64
N PHE A 127 -12.37 6.16 -13.30
CA PHE A 127 -12.28 6.04 -14.76
C PHE A 127 -12.69 4.62 -15.16
N ASN A 128 -12.80 4.31 -16.45
CA ASN A 128 -13.29 3.01 -16.95
C ASN A 128 -12.37 2.37 -18.00
N GLY A 129 -11.06 2.62 -17.90
CA GLY A 129 -10.08 2.06 -18.83
C GLY A 129 -9.95 0.55 -18.69
N THR A 130 -9.91 -0.17 -19.81
CA THR A 130 -9.64 -1.62 -19.87
C THR A 130 -8.44 -1.93 -20.75
N ALA A 131 -7.82 -3.09 -20.57
CA ALA A 131 -6.72 -3.56 -21.40
C ALA A 131 -7.12 -3.91 -22.85
N LYS A 132 -8.41 -3.80 -23.21
CA LYS A 132 -8.85 -3.87 -24.61
C LYS A 132 -8.53 -2.61 -25.39
N PHE A 133 -8.70 -1.45 -24.75
CA PHE A 133 -8.46 -0.13 -25.36
C PHE A 133 -7.13 0.49 -24.93
N TYR A 134 -6.61 0.01 -23.80
CA TYR A 134 -5.28 0.32 -23.27
C TYR A 134 -4.45 -0.98 -23.23
N THR A 135 -3.34 -0.96 -22.51
CA THR A 135 -2.75 -2.18 -21.95
C THR A 135 -3.24 -2.33 -20.51
N THR A 136 -3.02 -3.48 -19.85
CA THR A 136 -3.28 -3.59 -18.40
C THR A 136 -2.60 -2.46 -17.63
N TYR A 137 -1.33 -2.19 -17.94
CA TYR A 137 -0.52 -1.13 -17.32
C TYR A 137 -1.14 0.27 -17.53
N ASN A 138 -1.56 0.57 -18.77
CA ASN A 138 -2.13 1.87 -19.11
C ASN A 138 -3.63 1.98 -18.80
N SER A 139 -4.29 0.93 -18.32
CA SER A 139 -5.72 0.97 -17.98
C SER A 139 -6.01 1.73 -16.68
N ALA A 140 -4.99 1.88 -15.81
CA ALA A 140 -5.06 2.48 -14.47
C ALA A 140 -5.83 3.81 -14.40
N THR A 141 -6.86 3.90 -13.55
CA THR A 141 -7.53 5.18 -13.24
C THR A 141 -6.55 6.20 -12.68
N VAL A 142 -5.73 5.79 -11.69
CA VAL A 142 -4.63 6.60 -11.17
C VAL A 142 -3.33 5.84 -11.31
N ALA A 143 -2.32 6.49 -11.86
CA ALA A 143 -0.97 5.97 -12.00
C ALA A 143 0.03 6.85 -11.25
N VAL A 144 0.79 6.26 -10.33
CA VAL A 144 1.84 6.93 -9.54
C VAL A 144 3.20 6.36 -9.90
N ASN A 145 4.04 7.18 -10.52
CA ASN A 145 5.47 6.92 -10.76
C ASN A 145 6.35 7.74 -9.81
N SER A 146 5.74 8.54 -8.96
CA SER A 146 6.39 9.49 -8.06
C SER A 146 6.79 8.83 -6.74
N ASP A 147 8.02 9.10 -6.32
CA ASP A 147 8.53 8.64 -5.02
C ASP A 147 7.94 9.45 -3.86
N TYR A 148 7.83 8.79 -2.71
CA TYR A 148 7.29 9.35 -1.47
C TYR A 148 5.83 9.81 -1.59
N PHE A 149 5.08 9.20 -2.51
CA PHE A 149 3.65 9.47 -2.65
C PHE A 149 2.88 8.99 -1.42
N MET A 150 1.89 9.78 -0.98
CA MET A 150 0.97 9.36 0.06
C MET A 150 -0.48 9.56 -0.37
N ALA A 151 -1.38 8.68 0.02
CA ALA A 151 -2.81 8.95 -0.03
C ALA A 151 -3.46 8.63 1.31
N SER A 152 -4.34 9.52 1.76
CA SER A 152 -5.16 9.32 2.95
C SER A 152 -6.62 9.62 2.64
N ASN A 153 -7.51 8.68 2.98
CA ASN A 153 -8.97 8.84 2.85
C ASN A 153 -9.43 9.11 1.41
N ILE A 154 -8.89 8.37 0.44
CA ILE A 154 -9.23 8.49 -0.99
C ILE A 154 -9.85 7.19 -1.49
N ILE A 155 -10.85 7.31 -2.35
CA ILE A 155 -11.40 6.18 -3.12
C ILE A 155 -10.83 6.20 -4.54
N PHE A 156 -10.15 5.12 -4.93
CA PHE A 156 -9.67 4.86 -6.28
C PHE A 156 -10.55 3.79 -6.92
N GLU A 157 -11.14 4.06 -8.09
CA GLU A 157 -12.07 3.14 -8.73
C GLU A 157 -11.84 3.00 -10.23
N ASN A 158 -11.86 1.77 -10.71
CA ASN A 158 -12.11 1.49 -12.12
C ASN A 158 -13.55 0.99 -12.29
N THR A 159 -14.36 1.74 -13.03
CA THR A 159 -15.79 1.45 -13.26
C THR A 159 -16.06 0.61 -14.50
N ALA A 160 -15.02 0.03 -15.11
CA ALA A 160 -15.21 -0.95 -16.18
C ALA A 160 -16.19 -2.06 -15.74
N PRO A 161 -17.04 -2.54 -16.66
CA PRO A 161 -18.03 -3.54 -16.31
C PRO A 161 -17.36 -4.84 -15.85
N ARG A 162 -18.07 -5.59 -15.00
CA ARG A 162 -17.63 -6.92 -14.58
C ARG A 162 -17.29 -7.77 -15.81
N PRO A 163 -16.13 -8.42 -15.84
CA PRO A 163 -15.76 -9.24 -16.98
C PRO A 163 -16.65 -10.49 -17.06
N THR A 164 -17.05 -10.85 -18.27
CA THR A 164 -17.68 -12.14 -18.56
C THR A 164 -16.60 -13.21 -18.77
N PRO A 165 -16.93 -14.51 -18.58
CA PRO A 165 -15.99 -15.58 -18.90
C PRO A 165 -15.45 -15.45 -20.32
N ARG A 166 -14.14 -15.54 -20.50
CA ARG A 166 -13.42 -15.45 -21.79
C ARG A 166 -13.42 -14.06 -22.44
N MET A 167 -13.82 -13.01 -21.72
CA MET A 167 -13.68 -11.64 -22.22
C MET A 167 -12.19 -11.28 -22.39
N GLU A 168 -11.78 -10.99 -23.61
CA GLU A 168 -10.42 -10.51 -23.92
C GLU A 168 -10.26 -9.04 -23.50
N GLY A 169 -9.09 -8.70 -22.94
CA GLY A 169 -8.78 -7.33 -22.50
C GLY A 169 -9.62 -6.84 -21.32
N ALA A 170 -10.14 -7.76 -20.51
CA ALA A 170 -10.99 -7.50 -19.34
C ALA A 170 -10.28 -6.81 -18.16
N GLN A 171 -8.95 -6.81 -18.13
CA GLN A 171 -8.16 -6.21 -17.05
C GLN A 171 -8.45 -4.71 -16.94
N ALA A 172 -8.70 -4.22 -15.72
CA ALA A 172 -9.12 -2.85 -15.49
C ALA A 172 -8.59 -2.34 -14.14
N VAL A 173 -7.46 -1.63 -14.20
CA VAL A 173 -6.72 -1.18 -13.02
C VAL A 173 -7.34 0.07 -12.44
N ALA A 174 -7.59 0.10 -11.13
CA ALA A 174 -8.00 1.29 -10.39
C ALA A 174 -6.80 2.13 -9.96
N MET A 175 -5.75 1.47 -9.46
CA MET A 175 -4.52 2.13 -9.02
C MET A 175 -3.30 1.36 -9.52
N ARG A 176 -2.33 2.10 -10.08
CA ARG A 176 -1.00 1.60 -10.40
C ARG A 176 0.06 2.37 -9.62
N ILE A 177 0.99 1.67 -8.98
CA ILE A 177 2.05 2.27 -8.16
C ILE A 177 3.41 1.70 -8.60
N SER A 178 4.32 2.57 -8.99
CA SER A 178 5.68 2.21 -9.44
C SER A 178 6.79 3.09 -8.84
N GLY A 179 6.43 4.20 -8.18
CA GLY A 179 7.36 5.05 -7.45
C GLY A 179 7.77 4.41 -6.11
N GLN A 180 8.94 4.73 -5.61
CA GLN A 180 9.43 4.21 -4.34
C GLN A 180 8.70 4.84 -3.14
N LYS A 181 8.59 4.08 -2.04
CA LYS A 181 8.24 4.63 -0.71
C LYS A 181 6.84 5.27 -0.67
N ALA A 182 5.85 4.56 -1.20
CA ALA A 182 4.46 5.03 -1.25
C ALA A 182 3.62 4.50 -0.07
N ALA A 183 2.80 5.36 0.53
CA ALA A 183 1.95 5.00 1.68
C ALA A 183 0.46 5.31 1.45
N PHE A 184 -0.42 4.39 1.86
CA PHE A 184 -1.86 4.52 1.71
C PHE A 184 -2.54 4.28 3.06
N TYR A 185 -3.37 5.23 3.49
CA TYR A 185 -4.04 5.20 4.78
C TYR A 185 -5.54 5.35 4.60
N ASN A 186 -6.32 4.38 5.08
CA ASN A 186 -7.78 4.41 4.99
C ASN A 186 -8.29 4.67 3.55
N CYS A 187 -7.53 4.20 2.56
CA CYS A 187 -7.89 4.26 1.15
C CYS A 187 -8.77 3.09 0.73
N ARG A 188 -9.58 3.29 -0.31
CA ARG A 188 -10.46 2.25 -0.85
C ARG A 188 -10.18 2.05 -2.33
N PHE A 189 -10.00 0.80 -2.73
CA PHE A 189 -9.67 0.41 -4.11
C PHE A 189 -10.78 -0.47 -4.65
N TYR A 190 -11.40 -0.04 -5.74
CA TYR A 190 -12.55 -0.71 -6.34
C TYR A 190 -12.28 -1.08 -7.79
N GLY A 191 -12.43 -2.36 -8.10
CA GLY A 191 -12.41 -2.88 -9.47
C GLY A 191 -12.93 -4.32 -9.51
N TYR A 192 -12.55 -5.02 -10.57
CA TYR A 192 -12.78 -6.46 -10.73
C TYR A 192 -11.45 -7.16 -10.97
N GLN A 193 -11.14 -7.52 -12.22
CA GLN A 193 -9.87 -8.10 -12.59
C GLN A 193 -8.78 -7.03 -12.57
N ASP A 194 -7.64 -7.33 -11.93
CA ASP A 194 -6.44 -6.48 -11.89
C ASP A 194 -6.67 -5.11 -11.19
N THR A 195 -7.41 -5.07 -10.07
CA THR A 195 -7.80 -3.81 -9.41
C THR A 195 -6.62 -2.95 -8.96
N LEU A 196 -5.64 -3.52 -8.27
CA LEU A 196 -4.46 -2.83 -7.74
C LEU A 196 -3.20 -3.42 -8.37
N LEU A 197 -2.59 -2.65 -9.27
CA LEU A 197 -1.27 -2.94 -9.81
C LEU A 197 -0.22 -2.31 -8.88
N ASP A 198 0.17 -3.08 -7.88
CA ASP A 198 1.30 -2.80 -7.01
C ASP A 198 2.62 -3.18 -7.70
N ASP A 199 2.98 -2.40 -8.73
CA ASP A 199 3.96 -2.75 -9.75
C ASP A 199 5.37 -2.88 -9.17
N SER A 200 5.93 -1.82 -8.59
CA SER A 200 7.30 -1.84 -8.09
C SER A 200 7.54 -0.76 -7.04
N GLY A 201 8.45 -1.03 -6.10
CA GLY A 201 8.78 -0.09 -5.03
C GLY A 201 8.59 -0.72 -3.66
N ASN A 202 8.85 0.08 -2.63
CA ASN A 202 8.56 -0.25 -1.23
C ASN A 202 7.27 0.46 -0.83
N HIS A 203 6.21 -0.28 -0.48
CA HIS A 203 4.91 0.32 -0.22
C HIS A 203 4.29 -0.13 1.09
N PHE A 204 3.44 0.74 1.65
CA PHE A 204 2.72 0.50 2.88
C PHE A 204 1.24 0.83 2.71
N PHE A 205 0.36 -0.09 3.11
CA PHE A 205 -1.08 0.08 3.10
C PHE A 205 -1.61 -0.16 4.51
N LYS A 206 -2.33 0.79 5.08
CA LYS A 206 -2.89 0.70 6.44
C LYS A 206 -4.36 1.05 6.43
N ASP A 207 -5.18 0.17 7.01
CA ASP A 207 -6.64 0.33 7.10
C ASP A 207 -7.32 0.47 5.73
N CYS A 208 -6.69 -0.05 4.68
CA CYS A 208 -7.24 0.01 3.33
C CYS A 208 -8.31 -1.07 3.09
N PHE A 209 -9.25 -0.75 2.21
CA PHE A 209 -10.22 -1.69 1.66
C PHE A 209 -9.88 -1.95 0.18
N ILE A 210 -9.68 -3.21 -0.21
CA ILE A 210 -9.40 -3.59 -1.60
C ILE A 210 -10.44 -4.59 -2.07
N ARG A 211 -11.16 -4.26 -3.15
CA ARG A 211 -12.19 -5.12 -3.75
C ARG A 211 -11.88 -5.47 -5.20
N GLY A 212 -11.95 -6.75 -5.53
CA GLY A 212 -11.85 -7.22 -6.91
C GLY A 212 -12.23 -8.69 -7.10
N SER A 213 -11.88 -9.30 -8.22
CA SER A 213 -12.26 -10.69 -8.54
C SER A 213 -11.06 -11.62 -8.76
N THR A 214 -10.26 -11.33 -9.79
CA THR A 214 -9.12 -12.16 -10.21
C THR A 214 -7.88 -11.29 -10.22
N ASP A 215 -6.80 -11.78 -9.62
CA ASP A 215 -5.50 -11.10 -9.52
C ASP A 215 -5.63 -9.65 -9.04
N PHE A 216 -6.58 -9.40 -8.13
CA PHE A 216 -6.98 -8.03 -7.85
C PHE A 216 -5.93 -7.23 -7.05
N ILE A 217 -4.89 -7.90 -6.55
CA ILE A 217 -3.63 -7.31 -6.09
C ILE A 217 -2.48 -8.01 -6.83
N PHE A 218 -1.81 -7.32 -7.74
CA PHE A 218 -0.77 -7.92 -8.59
C PHE A 218 0.36 -6.94 -8.84
N GLY A 219 1.50 -7.44 -9.31
CA GLY A 219 2.72 -6.66 -9.48
C GLY A 219 3.90 -7.30 -8.76
N LYS A 220 5.04 -6.60 -8.68
CA LYS A 220 6.31 -7.13 -8.16
C LYS A 220 6.91 -6.27 -7.05
N ALA A 221 6.12 -5.38 -6.42
CA ALA A 221 6.57 -4.54 -5.32
C ALA A 221 6.90 -5.34 -4.04
N GLN A 222 7.52 -4.63 -3.10
CA GLN A 222 7.83 -5.04 -1.74
C GLN A 222 6.90 -4.28 -0.81
N SER A 223 5.83 -4.95 -0.35
CA SER A 223 4.70 -4.24 0.25
C SER A 223 4.18 -4.91 1.51
N ILE A 224 3.82 -4.09 2.49
CA ILE A 224 3.07 -4.51 3.68
C ILE A 224 1.65 -3.93 3.59
N TYR A 225 0.66 -4.81 3.66
CA TYR A 225 -0.74 -4.50 3.86
C TYR A 225 -1.09 -4.83 5.30
N LEU A 226 -1.31 -3.81 6.12
CA LEU A 226 -1.53 -3.91 7.55
C LEU A 226 -2.97 -3.52 7.90
N ASN A 227 -3.69 -4.43 8.55
CA ASN A 227 -5.07 -4.21 8.97
C ASN A 227 -6.00 -3.82 7.80
N CYS A 228 -5.82 -4.47 6.65
CA CYS A 228 -6.64 -4.21 5.46
C CYS A 228 -7.82 -5.20 5.35
N GLU A 229 -8.89 -4.77 4.69
CA GLU A 229 -9.97 -5.65 4.25
C GLU A 229 -9.79 -5.99 2.76
N LEU A 230 -9.77 -7.29 2.45
CA LEU A 230 -9.63 -7.84 1.10
C LEU A 230 -10.93 -8.53 0.71
N ARG A 231 -11.70 -7.91 -0.16
CA ARG A 231 -13.04 -8.37 -0.54
C ARG A 231 -13.08 -8.93 -1.95
N SER A 232 -13.33 -10.23 -2.06
CA SER A 232 -13.57 -10.85 -3.36
C SER A 232 -15.01 -10.68 -3.79
N ASP A 233 -15.21 -10.11 -4.97
CA ASP A 233 -16.49 -10.06 -5.67
C ASP A 233 -16.55 -11.12 -6.78
N ALA A 234 -15.68 -12.14 -6.76
CA ALA A 234 -15.64 -13.19 -7.78
C ALA A 234 -16.93 -14.03 -7.82
N ILE A 235 -17.32 -14.44 -9.03
CA ILE A 235 -18.37 -15.45 -9.26
C ILE A 235 -17.65 -16.66 -9.85
N GLY A 236 -17.57 -17.76 -9.10
CA GLY A 236 -16.71 -18.88 -9.44
C GLY A 236 -15.26 -18.60 -9.04
N PHE A 237 -14.30 -18.77 -9.94
CA PHE A 237 -12.87 -18.63 -9.64
C PHE A 237 -12.50 -17.20 -9.22
N GLY A 238 -11.84 -17.05 -8.07
CA GLY A 238 -11.33 -15.78 -7.56
C GLY A 238 -9.92 -15.91 -7.02
N VAL A 239 -9.10 -14.86 -7.20
CA VAL A 239 -7.69 -14.86 -6.78
C VAL A 239 -7.36 -13.49 -6.20
N ILE A 240 -6.86 -13.49 -4.96
CA ILE A 240 -6.48 -12.26 -4.28
C ILE A 240 -5.19 -11.71 -4.89
N THR A 241 -4.14 -12.54 -4.94
CA THR A 241 -2.80 -12.07 -5.29
C THR A 241 -2.19 -12.74 -6.52
N ALA A 242 -1.45 -11.95 -7.30
CA ALA A 242 -0.61 -12.43 -8.39
C ALA A 242 0.76 -11.75 -8.34
N HIS A 243 1.61 -12.16 -7.39
CA HIS A 243 2.93 -11.56 -7.21
C HIS A 243 3.90 -11.98 -8.32
N GLY A 244 4.59 -10.99 -8.88
CA GLY A 244 5.35 -11.05 -10.12
C GLY A 244 6.86 -11.14 -9.94
N ARG A 245 7.37 -11.61 -8.80
CA ARG A 245 8.82 -11.84 -8.65
C ARG A 245 9.30 -13.02 -9.51
N ASP A 246 10.38 -12.81 -10.25
CA ASP A 246 11.00 -13.77 -11.17
C ASP A 246 12.50 -14.00 -10.90
N HIS A 247 13.15 -13.13 -10.11
CA HIS A 247 14.58 -13.21 -9.79
C HIS A 247 14.84 -13.45 -8.29
N LYS A 248 15.87 -14.25 -7.96
CA LYS A 248 16.23 -14.62 -6.57
C LYS A 248 16.81 -13.43 -5.78
N GLY A 249 17.51 -12.52 -6.47
CA GLY A 249 18.16 -11.36 -5.85
C GLY A 249 17.24 -10.20 -5.49
N LEU A 250 15.95 -10.27 -5.88
CA LEU A 250 14.96 -9.26 -5.52
C LEU A 250 14.32 -9.63 -4.18
N ASP A 251 14.38 -8.75 -3.19
CA ASP A 251 13.70 -8.97 -1.91
C ASP A 251 12.24 -8.49 -1.91
N THR A 252 11.58 -8.52 -3.08
CA THR A 252 10.17 -8.13 -3.23
C THR A 252 9.18 -9.22 -2.81
N GLY A 253 7.97 -8.83 -2.42
CA GLY A 253 6.95 -9.73 -1.88
C GLY A 253 5.76 -8.95 -1.35
N PHE A 254 4.60 -9.60 -1.27
CA PHE A 254 3.44 -9.03 -0.58
C PHE A 254 3.27 -9.68 0.79
N VAL A 255 3.15 -8.86 1.84
CA VAL A 255 2.88 -9.30 3.20
C VAL A 255 1.54 -8.72 3.63
N PHE A 256 0.60 -9.58 3.99
CA PHE A 256 -0.70 -9.22 4.54
C PHE A 256 -0.71 -9.57 6.02
N ALA A 257 -0.76 -8.56 6.88
CA ALA A 257 -0.71 -8.72 8.34
C ALA A 257 -1.97 -8.17 8.98
N HIS A 258 -2.63 -8.96 9.84
CA HIS A 258 -3.88 -8.57 10.52
C HIS A 258 -5.02 -8.20 9.56
N CYS A 259 -4.99 -8.71 8.34
CA CYS A 259 -6.02 -8.44 7.35
C CYS A 259 -7.27 -9.30 7.60
N VAL A 260 -8.36 -8.92 6.94
CA VAL A 260 -9.58 -9.74 6.86
C VAL A 260 -9.86 -10.03 5.40
N VAL A 261 -9.94 -11.32 5.05
CA VAL A 261 -10.41 -11.76 3.74
C VAL A 261 -11.89 -12.08 3.83
N ASN A 262 -12.69 -11.56 2.90
CA ASN A 262 -14.12 -11.84 2.80
C ASN A 262 -14.62 -11.83 1.34
N GLY A 263 -15.92 -12.00 1.16
CA GLY A 263 -16.57 -11.97 -0.14
C GLY A 263 -16.89 -13.36 -0.71
N GLY A 264 -17.09 -13.43 -2.02
CA GLY A 264 -17.60 -14.60 -2.73
C GLY A 264 -16.58 -15.33 -3.60
N GLY A 265 -17.06 -16.38 -4.27
CA GLY A 265 -16.27 -17.20 -5.19
C GLY A 265 -15.51 -18.35 -4.53
N ASN A 266 -14.99 -19.23 -5.36
CA ASN A 266 -13.97 -20.22 -5.05
C ASN A 266 -12.61 -19.50 -5.01
N LEU A 267 -12.22 -19.07 -3.82
CA LEU A 267 -11.17 -18.08 -3.62
C LEU A 267 -9.80 -18.72 -3.40
N PHE A 268 -8.76 -18.18 -4.02
CA PHE A 268 -7.36 -18.51 -3.77
C PHE A 268 -6.63 -17.30 -3.18
N LEU A 269 -5.72 -17.54 -2.23
CA LEU A 269 -4.86 -16.52 -1.63
C LEU A 269 -3.93 -15.90 -2.68
N GLY A 270 -3.48 -16.70 -3.63
CA GLY A 270 -2.70 -16.19 -4.75
C GLY A 270 -2.35 -17.24 -5.79
N ARG A 271 -1.78 -16.75 -6.89
CA ARG A 271 -1.23 -17.59 -7.94
C ARG A 271 0.11 -17.10 -8.50
N ALA A 272 0.88 -18.05 -9.05
CA ALA A 272 2.26 -17.85 -9.45
C ALA A 272 2.42 -17.13 -10.80
N TRP A 273 2.05 -15.85 -10.87
CA TRP A 273 2.20 -15.04 -12.08
C TRP A 273 3.63 -15.05 -12.65
N ARG A 274 4.62 -15.12 -11.75
CA ARG A 274 6.02 -15.33 -12.12
C ARG A 274 6.66 -16.42 -11.25
N SER A 275 7.78 -16.96 -11.74
CA SER A 275 8.39 -18.18 -11.22
C SER A 275 8.83 -18.13 -9.76
N ARG A 276 9.03 -16.95 -9.19
CA ARG A 276 9.50 -16.74 -7.81
C ARG A 276 8.52 -15.89 -6.98
N SER A 277 7.25 -15.89 -7.37
CA SER A 277 6.13 -15.24 -6.68
C SER A 277 6.25 -15.44 -5.16
N ARG A 278 6.13 -14.36 -4.39
CA ARG A 278 6.29 -14.39 -2.93
C ARG A 278 5.17 -13.63 -2.23
N VAL A 279 4.39 -14.36 -1.44
CA VAL A 279 3.23 -13.84 -0.71
C VAL A 279 3.17 -14.47 0.67
N VAL A 280 2.92 -13.65 1.69
CA VAL A 280 2.74 -14.08 3.07
C VAL A 280 1.44 -13.51 3.63
N PHE A 281 0.60 -14.37 4.19
CA PHE A 281 -0.53 -13.97 5.03
C PHE A 281 -0.20 -14.31 6.49
N ALA A 282 -0.34 -13.32 7.37
CA ALA A 282 -0.07 -13.45 8.79
C ALA A 282 -1.19 -12.82 9.62
N TYR A 283 -1.59 -13.50 10.71
CA TYR A 283 -2.67 -13.05 11.59
C TYR A 283 -3.97 -12.68 10.85
N THR A 284 -4.16 -13.22 9.66
CA THR A 284 -5.24 -12.83 8.75
C THR A 284 -6.44 -13.75 8.95
N TYR A 285 -7.64 -13.16 8.99
CA TYR A 285 -8.88 -13.93 8.98
C TYR A 285 -9.20 -14.43 7.57
N LEU A 286 -9.42 -15.74 7.42
CA LEU A 286 -9.68 -16.43 6.16
C LEU A 286 -11.09 -17.05 6.16
N PRO A 287 -11.91 -16.77 5.12
CA PRO A 287 -13.32 -17.15 5.09
C PRO A 287 -13.51 -18.61 4.65
N SER A 288 -14.70 -19.16 4.86
CA SER A 288 -15.00 -20.57 4.61
C SER A 288 -15.00 -20.95 3.13
N ASN A 289 -15.14 -19.97 2.22
CA ASN A 289 -15.09 -20.17 0.78
C ASN A 289 -13.66 -20.11 0.21
N LEU A 290 -12.63 -19.99 1.05
CA LEU A 290 -11.25 -20.19 0.61
C LEU A 290 -11.07 -21.63 0.14
N ASN A 291 -10.56 -21.81 -1.08
CA ASN A 291 -10.29 -23.12 -1.63
C ASN A 291 -9.31 -23.88 -0.71
N PRO A 292 -9.56 -25.16 -0.36
CA PRO A 292 -8.67 -25.92 0.51
C PRO A 292 -7.21 -25.98 0.02
N LYS A 293 -6.98 -25.93 -1.29
CA LYS A 293 -5.63 -25.84 -1.90
C LYS A 293 -4.90 -24.54 -1.54
N GLY A 294 -5.65 -23.46 -1.31
CA GLY A 294 -5.18 -22.12 -0.92
C GLY A 294 -4.48 -21.34 -2.02
N TRP A 295 -3.65 -22.01 -2.84
CA TRP A 295 -2.76 -21.40 -3.82
C TRP A 295 -2.83 -22.14 -5.16
N ASP A 296 -2.45 -21.44 -6.24
CA ASP A 296 -2.45 -21.95 -7.61
C ASP A 296 -1.12 -21.65 -8.32
N ASP A 297 -0.63 -22.56 -9.16
CA ASP A 297 0.65 -22.41 -9.86
C ASP A 297 0.49 -21.89 -11.30
N MET A 298 -0.73 -21.50 -11.68
CA MET A 298 -1.12 -21.12 -13.04
C MET A 298 -0.90 -22.23 -14.10
N GLY A 299 -0.83 -23.49 -13.68
CA GLY A 299 -0.50 -24.60 -14.58
C GLY A 299 0.98 -24.68 -14.93
N PHE A 300 1.87 -24.07 -14.14
CA PHE A 300 3.32 -24.13 -14.30
C PHE A 300 3.99 -24.89 -13.14
N PRO A 301 4.08 -26.24 -13.20
CA PRO A 301 4.61 -27.05 -12.10
C PRO A 301 6.05 -26.69 -11.68
N TRP A 302 6.86 -26.12 -12.57
CA TRP A 302 8.21 -25.68 -12.24
C TRP A 302 8.24 -24.47 -11.30
N HIS A 303 7.17 -23.64 -11.25
CA HIS A 303 7.06 -22.53 -10.29
C HIS A 303 6.98 -23.04 -8.85
N GLN A 304 6.38 -24.22 -8.63
CA GLN A 304 6.22 -24.83 -7.30
C GLN A 304 7.55 -24.98 -6.54
N ARG A 305 8.67 -25.13 -7.26
CA ARG A 305 10.01 -25.28 -6.67
C ARG A 305 10.60 -23.97 -6.14
N THR A 306 10.08 -22.83 -6.58
CA THR A 306 10.75 -21.53 -6.45
C THR A 306 9.88 -20.42 -5.87
N VAL A 307 8.55 -20.59 -5.85
CA VAL A 307 7.63 -19.69 -5.15
C VAL A 307 7.82 -19.74 -3.62
N PHE A 308 7.37 -18.70 -2.95
CA PHE A 308 7.28 -18.65 -1.49
C PHE A 308 5.88 -18.23 -1.09
N TYR A 309 5.05 -19.20 -0.72
CA TYR A 309 3.70 -18.97 -0.21
C TYR A 309 3.62 -19.38 1.25
N GLY A 310 3.40 -18.39 2.10
CA GLY A 310 3.43 -18.53 3.55
C GLY A 310 2.10 -18.15 4.20
N GLU A 311 1.63 -19.00 5.10
CA GLU A 311 0.55 -18.70 6.04
C GLU A 311 1.12 -18.77 7.47
N TYR A 312 0.84 -17.77 8.30
CA TYR A 312 1.35 -17.70 9.68
C TYR A 312 0.28 -17.24 10.65
N LYS A 313 -0.16 -18.14 11.55
CA LYS A 313 -1.17 -17.85 12.57
C LYS A 313 -2.43 -17.17 11.98
N CYS A 314 -2.80 -17.55 10.74
CA CYS A 314 -4.09 -17.18 10.15
C CYS A 314 -5.22 -17.84 10.93
N MET A 315 -6.41 -17.23 10.89
CA MET A 315 -7.57 -17.65 11.67
C MET A 315 -8.83 -17.69 10.80
N GLY A 316 -9.92 -18.22 11.35
CA GLY A 316 -11.19 -18.38 10.63
C GLY A 316 -11.32 -19.72 9.92
N PRO A 317 -12.53 -20.03 9.40
CA PRO A 317 -12.86 -21.34 8.84
C PRO A 317 -12.03 -21.74 7.61
N GLY A 318 -11.49 -20.78 6.86
CA GLY A 318 -10.61 -21.04 5.72
C GLY A 318 -9.15 -21.32 6.08
N ALA A 319 -8.75 -21.11 7.34
CA ALA A 319 -7.36 -21.23 7.78
C ALA A 319 -6.89 -22.68 8.01
N VAL A 320 -7.74 -23.68 7.75
CA VAL A 320 -7.34 -25.10 7.82
C VAL A 320 -6.37 -25.42 6.68
N THR A 321 -5.18 -25.92 7.02
CA THR A 321 -4.06 -26.08 6.06
C THR A 321 -3.77 -27.51 5.61
N ASN A 322 -4.50 -28.52 6.10
CA ASN A 322 -4.24 -29.94 5.81
C ASN A 322 -4.41 -30.36 4.34
N GLN A 323 -5.09 -29.55 3.54
CA GLN A 323 -5.33 -29.78 2.10
C GLN A 323 -4.61 -28.77 1.20
N ARG A 324 -3.74 -27.93 1.78
CA ARG A 324 -2.97 -26.96 1.01
C ARG A 324 -2.07 -27.66 0.01
N VAL A 325 -1.78 -26.97 -1.10
CA VAL A 325 -0.77 -27.43 -2.04
C VAL A 325 0.58 -27.65 -1.33
N ASN A 326 1.30 -28.70 -1.72
CA ASN A 326 2.53 -29.14 -1.06
C ASN A 326 3.69 -28.13 -1.12
N TYR A 327 3.65 -27.16 -2.03
CA TYR A 327 4.65 -26.10 -2.18
C TYR A 327 4.34 -24.83 -1.37
N SER A 328 3.21 -24.78 -0.67
CA SER A 328 2.90 -23.75 0.33
C SER A 328 3.46 -24.13 1.70
N ARG A 329 3.50 -23.18 2.64
CA ARG A 329 4.15 -23.35 3.94
C ARG A 329 3.31 -22.74 5.05
N VAL A 330 3.08 -23.52 6.10
CA VAL A 330 2.78 -22.95 7.42
C VAL A 330 4.10 -22.49 8.03
N LEU A 331 4.25 -21.19 8.24
CA LEU A 331 5.51 -20.62 8.70
C LEU A 331 5.70 -20.84 10.21
N THR A 332 6.95 -21.06 10.60
CA THR A 332 7.39 -20.96 12.00
C THR A 332 7.59 -19.50 12.41
N ASP A 333 7.62 -19.21 13.71
CA ASP A 333 7.92 -17.87 14.24
C ASP A 333 9.23 -17.30 13.66
N ARG A 334 10.26 -18.14 13.49
CA ARG A 334 11.55 -17.74 12.90
C ARG A 334 11.44 -17.34 11.43
N GLN A 335 10.65 -18.10 10.65
CA GLN A 335 10.45 -17.81 9.23
C GLN A 335 9.56 -16.57 9.01
N ALA A 336 8.56 -16.38 9.87
CA ALA A 336 7.64 -15.25 9.78
C ALA A 336 8.30 -13.92 10.17
N ARG A 337 9.23 -13.93 11.13
CA ARG A 337 9.87 -12.71 11.68
C ARG A 337 10.40 -11.75 10.61
N HIS A 338 11.06 -12.27 9.57
CA HIS A 338 11.62 -11.43 8.50
C HIS A 338 10.55 -10.65 7.72
N PHE A 339 9.37 -11.25 7.52
CA PHE A 339 8.27 -10.61 6.78
C PHE A 339 7.43 -9.69 7.66
N LEU A 340 7.37 -9.96 8.96
CA LEU A 340 6.54 -9.23 9.93
C LEU A 340 7.36 -8.17 10.66
N ASP A 341 8.03 -7.34 9.88
CA ASP A 341 8.92 -6.28 10.35
C ASP A 341 8.87 -5.09 9.38
N LEU A 342 8.81 -3.86 9.88
CA LEU A 342 8.83 -2.66 9.04
C LEU A 342 10.11 -2.53 8.20
N ASN A 343 11.21 -3.17 8.61
CA ASN A 343 12.43 -3.27 7.80
C ASN A 343 12.21 -4.06 6.51
N PHE A 344 11.19 -4.91 6.44
CA PHE A 344 10.83 -5.59 5.20
C PHE A 344 10.49 -4.61 4.08
N ILE A 345 10.15 -3.34 4.36
CA ILE A 345 9.97 -2.30 3.34
C ILE A 345 10.90 -1.10 3.59
N HIS A 346 11.94 -1.29 4.40
CA HIS A 346 12.84 -0.23 4.83
C HIS A 346 12.12 0.99 5.43
N ALA A 347 10.99 0.79 6.12
CA ALA A 347 10.07 1.87 6.50
C ALA A 347 10.66 2.89 7.50
N SER A 348 11.70 2.53 8.25
CA SER A 348 12.27 3.36 9.31
C SER A 348 12.75 4.75 8.85
N THR A 349 13.09 4.91 7.57
CA THR A 349 13.61 6.18 7.04
C THR A 349 12.61 6.97 6.20
N TRP A 350 11.43 6.43 5.90
CA TRP A 350 10.51 7.08 4.97
C TRP A 350 9.03 7.04 5.34
N LEU A 351 8.62 6.10 6.18
CA LEU A 351 7.21 5.94 6.49
C LEU A 351 6.78 6.98 7.53
N LEU A 352 5.87 7.85 7.13
CA LEU A 352 5.27 8.88 7.97
C LEU A 352 3.77 8.63 8.14
N PRO A 353 3.18 9.00 9.29
CA PRO A 353 1.73 9.00 9.44
C PRO A 353 1.09 10.03 8.49
N PRO A 354 -0.23 9.93 8.23
CA PRO A 354 -0.96 10.97 7.51
C PRO A 354 -0.73 12.36 8.11
N PRO A 355 -0.62 13.41 7.28
CA PRO A 355 -0.53 14.79 7.77
C PRO A 355 -1.79 15.16 8.57
N LYS A 356 -1.60 15.93 9.64
CA LYS A 356 -2.70 16.49 10.44
C LYS A 356 -3.02 17.89 9.91
N LEU A 357 -4.10 18.01 9.13
CA LEU A 357 -4.56 19.25 8.47
C LEU A 357 -5.82 19.84 9.07
#